data_AF-A0AAN8GH30-F1
#
_entry.id   AF-A0AAN8GH30-F1
#
_cell.length_a   1.000
_cell.length_b   1.000
_cell.length_c   1.000
_cell.angle_alpha   90.00
_cell.angle_beta   90.00
_cell.angle_gamma   90.00
#
_symmetry.space_group_name_H-M   'P 1'
#
loop_
_entity.id
_entity.type
_entity.pdbx_description
1 polymer ?
#
loop_
_entity_poly.entity_id
_entity_poly.type
_entity_poly.pdbx_seq_one_letter_code
_entity_poly.pdbx_strand_id
1 'polypeptide(L)'
;MKTLILLLGLIAGIHCFPNLFHTGNVETISFRFADRDSNRFVDFSEFKTELRKYDGNFNSQLSEDELRNCIIPWSWFETTAVSTDADFRKAFTRLDKNNDGKLTFEEARIDE
;
A
#
# COMPACT_ATOMS: atom_id res chain seq x y z
N MET A 1 -2.71 21.19 -34.69
CA MET A 1 -3.56 21.00 -33.50
C MET A 1 -3.13 19.69 -32.85
N LYS A 2 -2.88 19.71 -31.54
CA LYS A 2 -2.09 18.72 -30.78
C LYS A 2 -2.69 17.32 -30.87
N THR A 3 -1.86 16.35 -31.28
CA THR A 3 -2.17 14.93 -31.43
C THR A 3 -2.02 14.17 -30.10
N LEU A 4 -2.97 13.27 -29.83
CA LEU A 4 -2.99 12.06 -28.98
C LEU A 4 -2.04 11.95 -27.77
N ILE A 5 -2.61 11.61 -26.59
CA ILE A 5 -2.09 10.54 -25.71
C ILE A 5 -3.26 9.69 -25.15
N LEU A 6 -3.30 8.46 -25.66
CA LEU A 6 -3.67 7.14 -25.11
C LEU A 6 -4.96 6.91 -24.29
N LEU A 7 -5.85 6.12 -24.94
CA LEU A 7 -6.54 4.95 -24.40
C LEU A 7 -5.67 4.14 -23.41
N LEU A 8 -6.26 3.69 -22.29
CA LEU A 8 -6.01 2.45 -21.54
C LEU A 8 -6.97 2.47 -20.34
N GLY A 9 -7.84 1.50 -20.04
CA GLY A 9 -8.17 0.23 -20.65
C GLY A 9 -9.34 -0.33 -19.82
N LEU A 10 -10.45 -0.57 -20.49
CA LEU A 10 -11.56 -1.37 -19.99
C LEU A 10 -11.07 -2.83 -20.02
N ILE A 11 -10.61 -3.36 -18.89
CA ILE A 11 -10.26 -4.78 -18.77
C ILE A 11 -11.15 -5.36 -17.68
N ALA A 12 -12.32 -5.86 -18.10
CA ALA A 12 -13.05 -6.84 -17.32
C ALA A 12 -12.33 -8.19 -17.50
N GLY A 13 -11.76 -8.73 -16.42
CA GLY A 13 -11.18 -10.07 -16.43
C GLY A 13 -10.14 -10.24 -15.34
N ILE A 14 -10.57 -10.67 -14.16
CA ILE A 14 -9.71 -11.02 -13.00
C ILE A 14 -8.88 -9.81 -12.54
N HIS A 15 -9.51 -8.86 -11.83
CA HIS A 15 -8.76 -7.77 -11.20
C HIS A 15 -7.94 -8.32 -10.03
N CYS A 16 -6.77 -8.89 -10.33
CA CYS A 16 -5.68 -8.91 -9.37
C CYS A 16 -5.27 -7.43 -9.22
N PHE A 17 -5.96 -6.71 -8.35
CA PHE A 17 -5.67 -5.31 -8.10
C PHE A 17 -4.20 -5.23 -7.68
N PRO A 18 -3.37 -4.40 -8.35
CA PRO A 18 -1.99 -4.24 -7.95
C PRO A 18 -1.99 -3.70 -6.52
N ASN A 19 -1.49 -4.50 -5.57
CA ASN A 19 -1.32 -4.06 -4.19
C ASN A 19 -0.18 -3.05 -4.15
N LEU A 20 -0.36 -1.94 -3.43
CA LEU A 20 0.66 -0.90 -3.30
C LEU A 20 2.02 -1.46 -2.90
N PHE A 21 2.02 -2.38 -1.95
CA PHE A 21 3.21 -2.94 -1.32
C PHE A 21 3.57 -4.33 -1.85
N HIS A 22 3.17 -4.71 -3.07
CA HIS A 22 3.50 -6.04 -3.58
C HIS A 22 5.01 -6.22 -3.74
N THR A 23 5.52 -7.45 -3.57
CA THR A 23 6.95 -7.76 -3.76
C THR A 23 7.50 -7.18 -5.06
N GLY A 24 8.67 -6.56 -5.01
CA GLY A 24 9.35 -6.00 -6.18
C GLY A 24 9.73 -4.55 -5.98
N ASN A 25 8.75 -3.64 -5.95
CA ASN A 25 8.91 -2.20 -5.70
C ASN A 25 7.53 -1.52 -5.65
N VAL A 26 7.45 -0.30 -5.10
CA VAL A 26 6.28 0.57 -5.28
C VAL A 26 6.29 1.14 -6.69
N GLU A 27 5.33 0.73 -7.52
CA GLU A 27 5.13 1.28 -8.86
C GLU A 27 4.23 2.52 -8.84
N THR A 28 4.44 3.46 -9.76
CA THR A 28 3.59 4.66 -9.90
C THR A 28 2.13 4.29 -10.12
N ILE A 29 1.86 3.17 -10.81
CA ILE A 29 0.51 2.68 -11.05
C ILE A 29 -0.14 2.25 -9.73
N SER A 30 0.53 1.41 -8.94
CA SER A 30 0.02 0.95 -7.64
C SER A 30 -0.16 2.10 -6.65
N PHE A 31 0.75 3.08 -6.65
CA PHE A 31 0.62 4.30 -5.85
C PHE A 31 -0.64 5.09 -6.20
N ARG A 32 -0.91 5.28 -7.50
CA ARG A 32 -2.14 5.94 -7.97
C ARG A 32 -3.42 5.17 -7.67
N PHE A 33 -3.33 3.86 -7.49
CA PHE A 33 -4.49 3.05 -7.07
C PHE A 33 -4.75 3.16 -5.56
N ALA A 34 -3.70 3.34 -4.77
CA ALA A 34 -3.80 3.54 -3.33
C ALA A 34 -4.31 4.95 -2.97
N ASP A 35 -3.84 5.96 -3.69
CA ASP A 35 -4.29 7.35 -3.62
C ASP A 35 -5.72 7.49 -4.20
N ARG A 36 -6.72 7.31 -3.34
CA ARG A 36 -8.14 7.26 -3.71
C ARG A 36 -8.72 8.64 -3.91
N ASP A 37 -8.27 9.61 -3.12
CA ASP A 37 -8.74 11.00 -3.23
C ASP A 37 -7.95 11.79 -4.30
N SER A 38 -6.96 11.16 -4.94
CA SER A 38 -6.11 11.73 -5.99
C SER A 38 -5.31 12.95 -5.52
N ASN A 39 -4.96 13.00 -4.23
CA ASN A 39 -4.20 14.08 -3.64
C ASN A 39 -2.68 13.94 -3.84
N ARG A 40 -2.21 12.84 -4.46
CA ARG A 40 -0.80 12.45 -4.70
C ARG A 40 -0.03 12.00 -3.46
N PHE A 41 -0.74 11.72 -2.39
CA PHE A 41 -0.20 11.17 -1.17
C PHE A 41 -1.05 9.98 -0.75
N VAL A 42 -0.48 9.08 0.05
CA VAL A 42 -1.23 7.99 0.67
C VAL A 42 -1.35 8.30 2.15
N ASP A 43 -2.57 8.57 2.61
CA ASP A 43 -2.82 8.80 4.03
C ASP A 43 -2.92 7.49 4.82
N PHE A 44 -3.05 7.61 6.15
CA PHE A 44 -3.15 6.44 7.04
C PHE A 44 -4.34 5.53 6.71
N SER A 45 -5.49 6.09 6.32
CA SER A 45 -6.69 5.33 5.99
C SER A 45 -6.52 4.56 4.68
N GLU A 46 -5.90 5.18 3.69
CA GLU A 46 -5.56 4.58 2.41
C GLU A 46 -4.51 3.47 2.59
N PHE A 47 -3.44 3.76 3.33
CA PHE A 47 -2.41 2.78 3.72
C PHE A 47 -3.00 1.53 4.38
N LYS A 48 -3.88 1.73 5.37
CA LYS A 48 -4.58 0.65 6.06
C LYS A 48 -5.42 -0.17 5.09
N THR A 49 -6.12 0.49 4.17
CA THR A 49 -6.94 -0.17 3.15
C THR A 49 -6.08 -1.02 2.21
N GLU A 50 -4.90 -0.53 1.82
CA GLU A 50 -3.95 -1.28 1.00
C GLU A 50 -3.41 -2.51 1.73
N LEU A 51 -3.03 -2.39 3.00
CA LEU A 51 -2.57 -3.54 3.78
C LEU A 51 -3.68 -4.57 4.03
N ARG A 52 -4.93 -4.14 4.15
CA ARG A 52 -6.07 -5.06 4.27
C ARG A 52 -6.27 -5.95 3.05
N LYS A 53 -5.72 -5.60 1.87
CA LYS A 53 -5.75 -6.48 0.69
C LYS A 53 -4.91 -7.75 0.86
N TYR A 54 -4.03 -7.79 1.86
CA TYR A 54 -3.21 -8.96 2.19
C TYR A 54 -3.91 -9.92 3.16
N ASP A 55 -5.01 -9.51 3.80
CA ASP A 55 -5.84 -10.35 4.69
C ASP A 55 -6.61 -11.37 3.82
N GLY A 56 -5.92 -12.43 3.43
CA GLY A 56 -6.44 -13.44 2.50
C GLY A 56 -7.39 -14.42 3.18
N ASN A 57 -7.29 -14.58 4.50
CA ASN A 57 -8.18 -15.42 5.28
C ASN A 57 -9.41 -14.65 5.83
N PHE A 58 -9.46 -13.32 5.64
CA PHE A 58 -10.51 -12.41 6.08
C PHE A 58 -10.80 -12.48 7.58
N ASN A 59 -9.79 -12.82 8.40
CA ASN A 59 -9.93 -12.92 9.84
C ASN A 59 -9.79 -11.56 10.56
N SER A 60 -9.68 -10.48 9.78
CA SER A 60 -9.48 -9.11 10.24
C SER A 60 -8.12 -8.87 10.92
N GLN A 61 -7.14 -9.74 10.71
CA GLN A 61 -5.79 -9.66 11.25
C GLN A 61 -4.79 -9.97 10.13
N LEU A 62 -3.66 -9.28 10.09
CA LEU A 62 -2.57 -9.65 9.17
C LEU A 62 -1.53 -10.44 9.93
N SER A 63 -1.28 -11.64 9.45
CA SER A 63 -0.20 -12.52 9.90
C SER A 63 1.08 -12.29 9.07
N GLU A 64 2.21 -12.79 9.59
CA GLU A 64 3.48 -12.77 8.88
C GLU A 64 3.38 -13.45 7.50
N ASP A 65 2.67 -14.59 7.42
CA ASP A 65 2.47 -15.33 6.17
C ASP A 65 1.67 -14.52 5.13
N GLU A 66 0.67 -13.77 5.56
CA GLU A 66 -0.13 -12.90 4.69
C GLU A 66 0.67 -11.71 4.16
N LEU A 67 1.55 -11.16 5.00
CA LEU A 67 2.46 -10.08 4.63
C LEU A 67 3.75 -10.58 3.97
N ARG A 68 3.92 -11.89 3.75
CA ARG A 68 5.12 -12.45 3.10
C ARG A 68 5.32 -11.93 1.68
N ASN A 69 4.24 -11.52 1.02
CA ASN A 69 4.28 -10.89 -0.31
C ASN A 69 4.23 -9.35 -0.25
N CYS A 70 4.36 -8.77 0.94
CA CYS A 70 4.40 -7.35 1.19
C CYS A 70 5.87 -6.89 1.24
N ILE A 71 6.20 -5.74 0.64
CA ILE A 71 7.53 -5.14 0.78
C ILE A 71 7.76 -4.60 2.19
N ILE A 72 6.70 -4.32 2.95
CA ILE A 72 6.80 -3.86 4.33
C ILE A 72 7.30 -5.02 5.18
N PRO A 73 8.48 -4.90 5.80
CA PRO A 73 9.03 -5.96 6.61
C PRO A 73 8.09 -6.28 7.78
N TRP A 74 7.90 -7.57 8.05
CA TRP A 74 7.15 -8.02 9.22
C TRP A 74 7.70 -7.40 10.53
N SER A 75 9.01 -7.18 10.61
CA SER A 75 9.69 -6.54 11.75
C SER A 75 9.26 -5.10 12.04
N TRP A 76 8.48 -4.48 11.16
CA TRP A 76 7.85 -3.18 11.41
C TRP A 76 6.57 -3.28 12.22
N PHE A 77 5.98 -4.46 12.23
CA PHE A 77 4.85 -4.80 13.06
C PHE A 77 5.39 -5.51 14.32
N GLU A 78 5.42 -4.79 15.44
CA GLU A 78 5.91 -5.31 16.73
C GLU A 78 4.89 -6.23 17.43
N THR A 79 4.17 -7.05 16.66
CA THR A 79 3.08 -7.90 17.12
C THR A 79 3.05 -9.20 16.32
N THR A 80 2.42 -10.24 16.87
CA THR A 80 2.20 -11.51 16.17
C THR A 80 1.03 -11.46 15.20
N ALA A 81 0.13 -10.48 15.35
CA ALA A 81 -1.03 -10.27 14.49
C ALA A 81 -1.39 -8.78 14.45
N VAL A 82 -1.39 -8.20 13.25
CA VAL A 82 -1.71 -6.78 13.03
C VAL A 82 -3.22 -6.66 12.90
N SER A 83 -3.88 -6.13 13.92
CA SER A 83 -5.34 -6.05 13.95
C SER A 83 -5.85 -4.65 14.27
N THR A 84 -5.06 -3.89 15.03
CA THR A 84 -5.46 -2.58 15.53
C THR A 84 -4.82 -1.45 14.72
N ASP A 85 -5.46 -0.28 14.73
CA ASP A 85 -4.95 0.92 14.09
C ASP A 85 -3.58 1.35 14.66
N ALA A 86 -3.30 1.03 15.92
CA ALA A 86 -1.99 1.26 16.53
C ALA A 86 -0.89 0.43 15.84
N ASP A 87 -1.18 -0.83 15.50
CA ASP A 87 -0.22 -1.71 14.82
C ASP A 87 0.09 -1.21 13.40
N PHE A 88 -0.95 -0.83 12.64
CA PHE A 88 -0.78 -0.22 11.32
C PHE A 88 0.00 1.09 11.41
N ARG A 89 -0.27 1.90 12.46
CA ARG A 89 0.37 3.20 12.64
C ARG A 89 1.86 3.07 12.93
N LYS A 90 2.32 1.99 13.57
CA LYS A 90 3.76 1.73 13.76
C LYS A 90 4.49 1.58 12.42
N ALA A 91 3.96 0.76 11.51
CA ALA A 91 4.53 0.59 10.18
C ALA A 91 4.43 1.88 9.35
N PHE A 92 3.30 2.56 9.41
CA PHE A 92 3.11 3.85 8.73
C PHE A 92 4.12 4.90 9.16
N THR A 93 4.34 5.05 10.47
CA THR A 93 5.29 6.04 11.03
C THR A 93 6.73 5.74 10.63
N ARG A 94 7.07 4.48 10.31
CA ARG A 94 8.40 4.13 9.79
C ARG A 94 8.60 4.52 8.33
N LEU A 95 7.52 4.55 7.53
CA LEU A 95 7.54 5.05 6.16
C LEU A 95 7.48 6.58 6.10
N ASP A 96 6.64 7.17 6.95
CA ASP A 96 6.41 8.61 7.09
C ASP A 96 7.63 9.28 7.77
N LYS A 97 8.71 9.45 7.00
CA LYS A 97 9.98 9.98 7.48
C LYS A 97 9.84 11.43 7.95
N ASN A 98 9.02 12.22 7.26
CA ASN A 98 8.82 13.63 7.58
C ASN A 98 7.75 13.86 8.67
N ASN A 99 7.01 12.81 9.07
CA ASN A 99 5.94 12.82 10.07
C ASN A 99 4.81 13.81 9.73
N ASP A 100 4.51 13.99 8.44
CA ASP A 100 3.43 14.86 7.98
C ASP A 100 2.06 14.15 7.97
N GLY A 101 2.04 12.85 8.30
CA GLY A 101 0.85 12.02 8.34
C GLY A 101 0.44 11.49 6.97
N LYS A 102 1.30 11.62 5.96
CA LYS A 102 1.08 11.20 4.59
C LYS A 102 2.33 10.52 4.03
N LEU A 103 2.13 9.64 3.06
CA LEU A 103 3.24 8.99 2.36
C LEU A 103 3.33 9.55 0.95
N THR A 104 4.45 10.15 0.64
CA THR A 104 4.83 10.42 -0.76
C THR A 104 5.21 9.11 -1.48
N PHE A 105 5.25 9.16 -2.81
CA PHE A 105 5.75 8.04 -3.62
C PHE A 105 7.15 7.59 -3.19
N GLU A 106 8.00 8.53 -2.83
CA GLU A 106 9.37 8.27 -2.39
C GLU A 106 9.41 7.65 -0.99
N GLU A 107 8.54 8.07 -0.07
CA GLU A 107 8.44 7.50 1.28
C GLU A 107 7.81 6.11 1.28
N ALA A 108 6.84 5.87 0.40
CA ALA A 108 6.25 4.55 0.23
C ALA A 108 7.25 3.53 -0.33
N ARG A 109 8.26 3.99 -1.08
CA ARG A 109 9.31 3.14 -1.61
C ARG A 109 10.30 2.81 -0.49
N ILE A 110 10.33 1.54 -0.10
CA ILE A 110 11.35 1.04 0.82
C ILE A 110 12.62 0.83 0.00
N ASP A 111 13.50 1.83 -0.02
CA ASP A 111 14.88 1.67 -0.50
C ASP A 111 15.64 0.81 0.53
N GLU A 112 16.23 -0.28 0.03
CA GLU A 112 16.95 -1.32 0.79
C GLU A 112 18.18 -0.78 1.55
#